data_AF-A0A4R2H3A9-F1
#
_entry.id   AF-A0A4R2H3A9-F1
#
_cell.length_a   1.000
_cell.length_b   1.000
_cell.length_c   1.000
_cell.angle_alpha   90.00
_cell.angle_beta   90.00
_cell.angle_gamma   90.00
#
_symmetry.space_group_name_H-M   'P 1'
#
loop_
_entity.id
_entity.type
_entity.pdbx_description
1 polymer ?
#
loop_
_entity_poly.entity_id
_entity_poly.type
_entity_poly.pdbx_seq_one_letter_code
_entity_poly.pdbx_strand_id
1 'polypeptide(L)' 'MRNGLLVAVGGVVAVLGLLFTLQGTDVIGGSAMSGTTFWAVAGPIIIVIGLALAAVGLRRRPG' A
#
# COMPACT_ATOMS: atom_id res chain seq x y z
N MET A 1 16.67 15.04 -3.92
CA MET A 1 16.23 13.86 -4.70
C MET A 1 15.59 12.75 -3.86
N ARG A 2 16.14 12.36 -2.68
CA ARG A 2 15.63 11.24 -1.85
C ARG A 2 14.18 11.37 -1.35
N ASN A 3 13.68 12.59 -1.12
CA ASN A 3 12.33 12.80 -0.58
C ASN A 3 11.23 12.44 -1.60
N GLY A 4 11.42 12.74 -2.89
CA GLY A 4 10.46 12.38 -3.93
C GLY A 4 10.35 10.87 -4.12
N LEU A 5 11.46 10.15 -3.97
CA LEU A 5 11.49 8.70 -4.01
C LEU A 5 10.68 8.07 -2.87
N LEU A 6 10.77 8.61 -1.64
CA LEU A 6 9.98 8.10 -0.51
C LEU A 6 8.47 8.30 -0.71
N VAL A 7 8.07 9.42 -1.30
CA VAL A 7 6.67 9.68 -1.66
C VAL A 7 6.18 8.71 -2.74
N ALA A 8 6.98 8.51 -3.79
CA ALA A 8 6.65 7.58 -4.87
C ALA A 8 6.56 6.13 -4.35
N VAL A 9 7.54 5.68 -3.56
CA VAL A 9 7.55 4.35 -2.95
C VAL A 9 6.36 4.17 -2.03
N GLY A 10 6.07 5.14 -1.15
CA GLY A 10 4.91 5.09 -0.28
C GLY A 10 3.58 5.00 -1.04
N GLY A 11 3.45 5.75 -2.14
CA GLY A 11 2.29 5.69 -3.04
C GLY A 11 2.13 4.32 -3.70
N VAL A 12 3.22 3.75 -4.25
CA VAL A 12 3.21 2.41 -4.85
C VAL A 12 2.82 1.35 -3.83
N VAL A 13 3.41 1.41 -2.63
CA VAL A 13 3.09 0.47 -1.53
C VAL A 13 1.61 0.57 -1.15
N ALA A 14 1.05 1.79 -1.08
CA ALA A 14 -0.38 1.95 -0.78
C ALA A 14 -1.28 1.36 -1.87
N VAL A 15 -0.93 1.53 -3.15
CA VAL A 15 -1.68 0.92 -4.26
C VAL A 15 -1.61 -0.61 -4.22
N LEU A 16 -0.44 -1.17 -3.91
CA LEU A 16 -0.29 -2.63 -3.73
C LEU A 16 -1.12 -3.15 -2.56
N GLY A 17 -1.17 -2.41 -1.45
CA GLY A 17 -2.03 -2.75 -0.31
C GLY A 17 -3.52 -2.75 -0.68
N LEU A 18 -3.96 -1.81 -1.52
CA LEU A 18 -5.34 -1.80 -2.04
C LEU A 18 -5.62 -3.02 -2.92
N LEU A 19 -4.71 -3.37 -3.83
CA LEU A 19 -4.83 -4.57 -4.66
C LEU A 19 -4.94 -5.84 -3.81
N PHE A 20 -4.13 -5.97 -2.76
CA PHE A 20 -4.20 -7.12 -1.86
C PHE A 20 -5.47 -7.14 -1.02
N THR A 21 -5.97 -5.98 -0.59
CA THR A 21 -7.26 -5.89 0.10
C THR A 21 -8.38 -6.41 -0.80
N LEU A 22 -8.41 -5.92 -2.05
CA LEU A 22 -9.42 -6.32 -3.04
C LEU A 22 -9.31 -7.79 -3.45
N GLN A 23 -8.09 -8.34 -3.50
CA GLN A 23 -7.89 -9.79 -3.69
C GLN A 23 -8.42 -10.56 -2.48
N GLY A 24 -8.07 -10.17 -1.26
CA GLY A 24 -8.54 -10.84 -0.05
C GLY A 24 -10.06 -10.84 0.12
N THR A 25 -10.75 -9.79 -0.36
CA THR A 25 -12.21 -9.70 -0.36
C THR A 25 -12.88 -10.35 -1.58
N ASP A 26 -12.11 -11.03 -2.43
CA ASP A 26 -12.59 -11.71 -3.64
C ASP A 26 -13.22 -10.76 -4.69
N VAL A 27 -12.91 -9.46 -4.61
CA VAL A 27 -13.33 -8.46 -5.61
C VAL A 27 -12.43 -8.56 -6.84
N ILE A 28 -11.14 -8.84 -6.63
CA ILE A 28 -10.17 -9.16 -7.69
C ILE A 28 -9.77 -10.62 -7.51
N GLY A 29 -10.36 -11.50 -8.31
CA GLY A 29 -10.15 -12.94 -8.25
C GLY A 29 -9.10 -13.47 -9.22
N GLY A 30 -8.87 -14.78 -9.19
CA GLY A 30 -8.04 -15.51 -10.18
C GLY A 30 -6.61 -15.82 -9.72
N SER A 31 -6.29 -15.53 -8.45
CA SER A 31 -5.00 -15.87 -7.82
C SER A 31 -5.21 -16.72 -6.57
N ALA A 32 -4.14 -17.39 -6.09
CA ALA A 32 -4.13 -18.09 -4.80
C ALA A 32 -4.36 -17.17 -3.58
N MET A 33 -4.41 -15.86 -3.79
CA MET A 33 -4.63 -14.85 -2.75
C MET A 33 -6.10 -14.46 -2.59
N SER A 34 -6.94 -14.86 -3.56
CA SER A 34 -8.34 -14.42 -3.67
C SER A 34 -9.22 -15.05 -2.58
N GLY A 35 -10.09 -14.26 -1.97
CA GLY A 35 -11.06 -14.76 -0.98
C GLY A 35 -10.48 -15.26 0.34
N THR A 36 -9.26 -14.83 0.70
CA THR A 36 -8.63 -15.21 1.97
C THR A 36 -8.62 -14.05 2.97
N THR A 37 -8.96 -14.35 4.23
CA THR A 37 -8.93 -13.38 5.34
C THR A 37 -7.53 -12.79 5.56
N PHE A 38 -6.49 -13.56 5.25
CA PHE A 38 -5.11 -13.09 5.33
C PHE A 38 -4.86 -11.85 4.47
N TRP A 39 -5.16 -11.91 3.18
CA TRP A 39 -4.93 -10.78 2.26
C TRP A 39 -5.90 -9.62 2.51
N ALA A 40 -7.12 -9.93 2.99
CA ALA A 40 -8.11 -8.91 3.38
C ALA A 40 -7.63 -8.05 4.56
N VAL A 41 -6.84 -8.62 5.48
CA VAL A 41 -6.28 -7.90 6.64
C VAL A 41 -4.90 -7.34 6.35
N ALA A 42 -4.06 -8.06 5.60
CA ALA A 42 -2.72 -7.60 5.24
C ALA A 42 -2.76 -6.37 4.32
N GLY A 43 -3.71 -6.30 3.40
CA GLY A 43 -3.87 -5.18 2.47
C GLY A 43 -4.01 -3.82 3.16
N PRO A 44 -4.97 -3.63 4.10
CA PRO A 44 -5.10 -2.40 4.88
C PRO A 44 -3.85 -2.02 5.68
N ILE A 45 -3.13 -3.01 6.24
CA ILE A 45 -1.86 -2.76 6.95
C ILE A 45 -0.81 -2.20 5.99
N ILE A 46 -0.70 -2.78 4.80
CA ILE A 46 0.23 -2.32 3.76
C ILE A 46 -0.12 -0.90 3.28
N ILE A 47 -1.42 -0.59 3.16
CA ILE A 47 -1.89 0.78 2.86
C ILE A 47 -1.37 1.77 3.92
N VAL A 48 -1.56 1.46 5.21
CA VAL A 48 -1.12 2.33 6.32
C VAL A 48 0.39 2.54 6.29
N ILE A 49 1.17 1.49 6.03
CA ILE A 49 2.64 1.59 5.92
C ILE A 49 3.04 2.48 4.72
N GLY A 50 2.41 2.28 3.56
CA GLY A 50 2.67 3.10 2.37
C GLY A 50 2.37 4.58 2.60
N LEU A 51 1.23 4.88 3.23
CA LEU A 51 0.85 6.25 3.59
C LEU A 51 1.81 6.86 4.62
N ALA A 52 2.27 6.10 5.61
CA ALA A 52 3.25 6.57 6.58
C ALA A 52 4.59 6.91 5.91
N LEU A 53 5.07 6.07 4.98
CA LEU A 53 6.28 6.34 4.19
C LEU A 53 6.13 7.59 3.33
N ALA A 54 4.98 7.75 2.66
CA ALA A 54 4.70 8.94 1.86
C ALA A 54 4.65 10.21 2.73
N ALA A 55 4.02 10.15 3.90
CA ALA A 55 3.94 11.26 4.83
C ALA A 55 5.31 11.68 5.37
N VAL A 56 6.19 10.72 5.68
CA VAL A 56 7.59 11.00 6.08
C VAL A 56 8.36 11.63 4.92
N GLY A 57 8.16 11.16 3.68
CA GLY A 57 8.74 11.76 2.49
C GLY A 57 8.31 13.22 2.26
N LEU A 58 7.03 13.52 2.49
CA LEU A 58 6.48 14.89 2.43
C LEU A 58 7.07 15.78 3.53
N ARG A 59 7.10 15.32 4.78
CA ARG A 59 7.60 16.11 5.94
C ARG A 59 9.07 16.48 5.83
N ARG A 60 9.86 15.75 5.04
CA ARG A 60 11.29 15.99 4.85
C ARG A 60 11.62 16.90 3.67
N ARG A 61 10.65 17.35 2.87
CA ARG A 61 10.87 18.42 1.89
C ARG A 61 11.04 19.74 2.68
N PRO A 62 12.24 20.36 2.70
CA PRO A 62 12.33 21.77 3.05
C PRO A 62 11.59 22.52 1.93
N GLY A 63 10.70 23.43 2.30
CA GLY A 63 10.11 24.40 1.37
C GLY A 63 11.20 25.25 0.71
#